data_AF-A0A8I1QKQ6-F1
#
_entry.id   AF-A0A8I1QKQ6-F1
#
_cell.length_a   1.000
_cell.length_b   1.000
_cell.length_c   1.000
_cell.angle_alpha   90.00
_cell.angle_beta   90.00
_cell.angle_gamma   90.00
#
_symmetry.space_group_name_H-M   'P 1'
#
loop_
_entity.id
_entity.type
_entity.pdbx_description
1 polymer ?
#
loop_
_entity_poly.entity_id
_entity_poly.type
_entity_poly.pdbx_seq_one_letter_code
_entity_poly.pdbx_strand_id
1 'polypeptide(L)'
;MTRLLGLPPVADARTRLVVLGSFPGVASLRAQQYYGHPQNAFWKILGALWELPLAQASYDQRVAAVLERGLGVWDVYASCEREGSLDTAIRAAELNDFAQLRHRCPELRAIAHNGGESFRHARLTRAFGLPVHRLPSTSPANASWPFERKLAAWGELLRQYGVA
;
A
#
# COMPACT_ATOMS: atom_id res chain seq x y z
N MET A 1 16.47 -7.17 19.06
CA MET A 1 16.06 -7.51 17.68
C MET A 1 16.58 -6.41 16.75
N THR A 2 16.84 -6.70 15.47
CA THR A 2 17.33 -5.66 14.55
C THR A 2 16.19 -4.74 14.15
N ARG A 3 16.42 -3.42 14.21
CA ARG A 3 15.46 -2.43 13.71
C ARG A 3 15.45 -2.43 12.18
N LEU A 4 14.27 -2.58 11.61
CA LEU A 4 14.02 -2.53 10.18
C LEU A 4 13.51 -1.14 9.79
N LEU A 5 13.97 -0.64 8.65
CA LEU A 5 13.51 0.61 8.05
C LEU A 5 12.53 0.31 6.91
N GLY A 6 11.49 1.12 6.79
CA GLY A 6 10.51 1.05 5.72
C GLY A 6 11.07 1.58 4.40
N LEU A 7 10.20 1.65 3.39
CA LEU A 7 10.54 2.16 2.07
C LEU A 7 10.06 3.62 1.91
N PRO A 8 10.69 4.41 1.01
CA PRO A 8 10.21 5.76 0.71
C PRO A 8 8.86 5.71 -0.01
N PRO A 9 8.00 6.75 0.09
CA PRO A 9 6.71 6.74 -0.58
C PRO A 9 6.89 6.76 -2.10
N VAL A 10 6.15 5.90 -2.80
CA VAL A 10 5.92 5.99 -4.25
C VAL A 10 4.68 6.84 -4.45
N ALA A 11 4.87 8.15 -4.55
CA ALA A 11 3.81 9.12 -4.78
C ALA A 11 4.39 10.42 -5.37
N ASP A 12 3.58 11.13 -6.15
CA ASP A 12 3.92 12.39 -6.81
C ASP A 12 2.77 13.40 -6.71
N ALA A 13 2.94 14.55 -7.36
CA ALA A 13 1.98 15.64 -7.29
C ALA A 13 0.59 15.30 -7.86
N ARG A 14 0.49 14.30 -8.75
CA ARG A 14 -0.73 13.85 -9.43
C ARG A 14 -1.45 12.73 -8.68
N THR A 15 -0.90 12.30 -7.55
CA THR A 15 -1.45 11.22 -6.74
C THR A 15 -2.78 11.65 -6.11
N ARG A 16 -3.85 10.92 -6.46
CA ARG A 16 -5.23 11.14 -5.98
C ARG A 16 -5.64 10.18 -4.88
N LEU A 17 -5.08 8.97 -4.87
CA LEU A 17 -5.33 7.95 -3.85
C LEU A 17 -3.98 7.39 -3.37
N VAL A 18 -3.72 7.39 -2.07
CA VAL A 18 -2.57 6.69 -1.48
C VAL A 18 -3.03 5.42 -0.79
N VAL A 19 -2.42 4.30 -1.12
CA VAL A 19 -2.58 3.03 -0.43
C VAL A 19 -1.46 2.88 0.60
N LEU A 20 -1.84 2.65 1.86
CA LEU A 20 -0.96 2.38 2.97
C LEU A 20 -1.00 0.91 3.37
N GLY A 21 0.11 0.18 3.19
CA GLY A 21 0.33 -1.09 3.89
C GLY A 21 0.69 -0.89 5.36
N SER A 22 0.95 -1.96 6.09
CA SER A 22 1.44 -1.89 7.47
C SER A 22 2.93 -1.58 7.50
N PHE A 23 3.75 -2.53 7.04
CA PHE A 23 5.20 -2.43 6.91
C PHE A 23 5.69 -3.42 5.83
N PRO A 24 6.72 -3.09 5.03
CA PRO A 24 7.16 -3.96 3.94
C PRO A 24 7.60 -5.33 4.48
N GLY A 25 7.19 -6.43 3.85
CA GLY A 25 7.60 -7.79 4.23
C GLY A 25 9.09 -8.06 3.96
N VAL A 26 9.61 -9.20 4.42
CA VAL A 26 11.04 -9.57 4.24
C VAL A 26 11.46 -9.53 2.76
N ALA A 27 10.64 -10.08 1.86
CA ALA A 27 10.93 -10.05 0.42
C ALA A 27 10.94 -8.60 -0.13
N SER A 28 10.03 -7.76 0.34
CA SER A 28 9.92 -6.35 -0.04
C SER A 28 11.14 -5.54 0.42
N LEU A 29 11.59 -5.75 1.66
CA LEU A 29 12.80 -5.11 2.19
C LEU A 29 14.07 -5.57 1.48
N ARG A 30 14.21 -6.88 1.23
CA ARG A 30 15.37 -7.42 0.49
C ARG A 30 15.47 -6.86 -0.93
N ALA A 31 14.33 -6.74 -1.61
CA ALA A 31 14.29 -6.22 -2.97
C ALA A 31 14.29 -4.69 -3.04
N GLN A 32 14.04 -3.99 -1.92
CA GLN A 32 13.72 -2.56 -1.88
C GLN A 32 12.49 -2.19 -2.73
N GLN A 33 11.44 -3.02 -2.66
CA GLN A 33 10.25 -2.92 -3.51
C GLN A 33 8.96 -3.16 -2.75
N TYR A 34 7.95 -2.31 -2.95
CA TYR A 34 6.62 -2.58 -2.41
C TYR A 34 6.04 -3.87 -2.98
N TYR A 35 5.44 -4.65 -2.07
CA TYR A 35 4.77 -5.91 -2.40
C TYR A 35 5.64 -6.91 -3.18
N GLY A 36 6.96 -6.90 -2.95
CA GLY A 36 7.93 -7.76 -3.65
C GLY A 36 7.79 -9.29 -3.44
N HIS A 37 6.88 -9.76 -2.58
CA HIS A 37 6.66 -11.21 -2.43
C HIS A 37 5.81 -11.75 -3.60
N PRO A 38 6.23 -12.80 -4.35
CA PRO A 38 5.53 -13.27 -5.56
C PRO A 38 4.06 -13.69 -5.35
N GLN A 39 3.73 -14.13 -4.13
CA GLN A 39 2.37 -14.51 -3.76
C GLN A 39 1.51 -13.32 -3.27
N ASN A 40 2.08 -12.12 -3.12
CA ASN A 40 1.27 -10.93 -2.80
C ASN A 40 0.38 -10.57 -4.00
N ALA A 41 -0.91 -10.37 -3.73
CA ALA A 41 -1.89 -10.15 -4.78
C ALA A 41 -1.92 -8.72 -5.32
N PHE A 42 -1.20 -7.76 -4.71
CA PHE A 42 -1.30 -6.33 -5.04
C PHE A 42 -1.06 -6.06 -6.54
N TRP A 43 0.08 -6.48 -7.08
CA TRP A 43 0.40 -6.27 -8.50
C TRP A 43 -0.50 -7.06 -9.45
N LYS A 44 -1.03 -8.21 -9.01
CA LYS A 44 -2.00 -9.00 -9.78
C LYS A 44 -3.36 -8.32 -9.84
N ILE A 45 -3.81 -7.74 -8.74
CA ILE A 45 -5.06 -6.97 -8.66
C ILE A 45 -4.98 -5.75 -9.56
N LEU A 46 -3.92 -4.94 -9.42
CA LEU A 46 -3.74 -3.77 -10.27
C LEU A 46 -3.61 -4.15 -11.75
N GLY A 47 -2.84 -5.19 -12.07
CA GLY A 47 -2.71 -5.66 -13.45
C GLY A 47 -4.04 -6.12 -14.06
N ALA A 48 -4.89 -6.79 -13.29
CA ALA A 48 -6.20 -7.22 -13.74
C ALA A 48 -7.17 -6.04 -13.94
N LEU A 49 -7.14 -5.04 -13.06
CA LEU A 49 -8.00 -3.84 -13.18
C LEU A 49 -7.57 -2.94 -14.35
N TRP A 50 -6.27 -2.85 -14.59
CA TRP A 50 -5.68 -1.95 -15.57
C TRP A 50 -5.37 -2.59 -16.91
N GLU A 51 -5.67 -3.88 -17.05
CA GLU A 51 -5.34 -4.68 -18.23
C GLU A 51 -3.85 -4.60 -18.61
N LEU A 52 -2.98 -4.58 -17.58
CA LEU A 52 -1.53 -4.52 -17.71
C LEU A 52 -0.84 -5.75 -17.10
N PRO A 53 0.28 -6.23 -17.66
CA PRO A 53 1.02 -7.38 -17.14
C PRO A 53 1.89 -7.01 -15.92
N LEU A 54 1.34 -6.30 -14.92
CA LEU A 54 2.10 -5.76 -13.80
C LEU A 54 2.74 -6.83 -12.92
N ALA A 55 2.15 -8.03 -12.83
CA ALA A 55 2.74 -9.13 -12.08
C ALA A 55 4.07 -9.62 -12.68
N GLN A 56 4.26 -9.47 -13.99
CA GLN A 56 5.49 -9.84 -14.72
C GLN A 56 6.41 -8.65 -14.98
N ALA A 57 5.89 -7.42 -14.91
CA ALA A 57 6.64 -6.19 -15.14
C ALA A 57 7.76 -5.99 -14.10
N SER A 58 8.79 -5.24 -14.52
CA SER A 58 9.84 -4.77 -13.61
C SER A 58 9.26 -3.82 -12.55
N TYR A 59 10.00 -3.61 -11.46
CA TYR A 59 9.53 -2.70 -10.42
C TYR A 59 9.38 -1.25 -10.93
N ASP A 60 10.30 -0.79 -11.77
CA ASP A 60 10.22 0.56 -12.35
C ASP A 60 8.97 0.73 -13.22
N GLN A 61 8.62 -0.29 -14.00
CA GLN A 61 7.38 -0.30 -14.79
C GLN A 61 6.14 -0.27 -13.89
N ARG A 62 6.15 -1.02 -12.78
CA ARG A 62 5.07 -1.00 -11.79
C ARG A 62 4.92 0.38 -11.14
N VAL A 63 6.04 1.00 -10.75
CA VAL A 63 6.09 2.35 -10.17
C VAL A 63 5.57 3.38 -11.17
N ALA A 64 6.00 3.32 -12.42
CA ALA A 64 5.51 4.20 -13.47
C ALA A 64 3.99 4.06 -13.66
N ALA A 65 3.48 2.82 -13.73
CA ALA A 65 2.06 2.55 -13.94
C ALA A 65 1.16 3.05 -12.81
N VAL A 66 1.60 2.95 -11.54
CA VAL A 66 0.81 3.48 -10.41
C VAL A 66 0.82 5.01 -10.39
N LEU A 67 1.98 5.64 -10.65
CA LEU A 67 2.08 7.11 -10.67
C LEU A 67 1.30 7.71 -11.84
N GLU A 68 1.37 7.11 -13.04
CA GLU A 68 0.61 7.54 -14.21
C GLU A 68 -0.91 7.55 -13.95
N ARG A 69 -1.40 6.56 -13.20
CA ARG A 69 -2.82 6.47 -12.82
C ARG A 69 -3.17 7.28 -11.57
N GLY A 70 -2.22 7.99 -10.96
CA GLY A 70 -2.46 8.77 -9.74
C GLY A 70 -2.67 7.92 -8.48
N LEU A 71 -2.18 6.68 -8.47
CA LEU A 71 -2.15 5.80 -7.30
C LEU A 71 -0.79 5.86 -6.62
N GLY A 72 -0.77 6.29 -5.36
CA GLY A 72 0.41 6.27 -4.51
C GLY A 72 0.48 5.01 -3.65
N VAL A 73 1.70 4.60 -3.28
CA VAL A 73 1.97 3.44 -2.42
C VAL A 73 2.94 3.84 -1.33
N TRP A 74 2.56 3.55 -0.08
CA TRP A 74 3.44 3.68 1.08
C TRP A 74 3.02 2.69 2.18
N ASP A 75 3.58 2.84 3.37
CA ASP A 75 3.28 2.04 4.54
C ASP A 75 3.01 2.93 5.75
N VAL A 76 2.33 2.38 6.76
CA VAL A 76 2.04 3.12 7.98
C VAL A 76 3.28 3.30 8.84
N TYR A 77 4.08 2.24 8.97
CA TYR A 77 5.26 2.25 9.82
C TYR A 77 6.51 2.68 9.05
N ALA A 78 7.22 3.68 9.60
CA ALA A 78 8.53 4.11 9.12
C ALA A 78 9.62 3.12 9.49
N SER A 79 9.52 2.54 10.69
CA SER A 79 10.49 1.57 11.19
C SER A 79 9.86 0.71 12.29
N CYS A 80 10.40 -0.49 12.51
CA CYS A 80 9.98 -1.36 13.60
C CYS A 80 11.04 -2.41 13.94
N GLU A 81 10.86 -3.12 15.04
CA GLU A 81 11.52 -4.40 15.29
C GLU A 81 10.55 -5.53 14.90
N ARG A 82 10.97 -6.43 14.01
CA ARG A 82 10.13 -7.54 13.57
C ARG A 82 10.98 -8.72 13.12
N GLU A 83 10.59 -9.92 13.56
CA GLU A 83 11.06 -11.17 12.99
C GLU A 83 10.04 -11.71 11.97
N GLY A 84 10.53 -12.17 10.81
CA GLY A 84 9.67 -12.58 9.70
C GLY A 84 8.85 -11.43 9.10
N SER A 85 7.69 -11.75 8.53
CA SER A 85 6.83 -10.80 7.80
C SER A 85 5.43 -10.62 8.42
N LEU A 86 5.14 -11.27 9.55
CA LEU A 86 3.82 -11.20 10.16
C LEU A 86 3.63 -9.88 10.91
N ASP A 87 2.49 -9.22 10.70
CA ASP A 87 2.13 -8.00 11.42
C ASP A 87 2.07 -8.21 12.94
N THR A 88 1.67 -9.41 13.38
CA THR A 88 1.61 -9.78 14.81
C THR A 88 3.00 -9.81 15.48
N ALA A 89 4.07 -9.86 14.71
CA ALA A 89 5.45 -9.84 15.20
C ALA A 89 6.06 -8.41 15.26
N ILE A 90 5.32 -7.37 14.85
CA ILE A 90 5.79 -5.98 14.90
C ILE A 90 5.89 -5.51 16.36
N ARG A 91 7.03 -4.91 16.72
CA ARG A 91 7.33 -4.30 18.03
C ARG A 91 8.03 -2.96 17.82
N ALA A 92 7.98 -2.09 18.84
CA ALA A 92 8.66 -0.79 18.87
C ALA A 92 8.49 0.04 17.58
N ALA A 93 7.27 0.03 17.03
CA ALA A 93 6.98 0.61 15.72
C ALA A 93 6.92 2.14 15.79
N GLU A 94 7.55 2.78 14.82
CA GLU A 94 7.45 4.22 14.57
C GLU A 94 6.63 4.46 13.31
N LEU A 95 5.79 5.49 13.35
CA LEU A 95 4.92 5.85 12.25
C LEU A 95 5.67 6.72 11.24
N ASN A 96 5.27 6.62 9.97
CA ASN A 96 5.67 7.58 8.96
C ASN A 96 5.09 8.97 9.26
N ASP A 97 5.83 10.00 8.86
CA ASP A 97 5.35 11.38 8.91
C ASP A 97 4.39 11.64 7.75
N PHE A 98 3.12 11.37 7.99
CA PHE A 98 2.07 11.57 7.00
C PHE A 98 1.78 13.05 6.71
N ALA A 99 2.28 14.00 7.51
CA ALA A 99 2.08 15.43 7.23
C ALA A 99 2.67 15.83 5.87
N GLN A 100 3.73 15.12 5.45
CA GLN A 100 4.41 15.33 4.18
C GLN A 100 3.56 14.93 2.97
N LEU A 101 2.54 14.09 3.13
CA LEU A 101 1.68 13.66 2.02
C LEU A 101 0.92 14.82 1.39
N ARG A 102 0.42 15.78 2.19
CA ARG A 102 -0.29 16.95 1.64
C ARG A 102 0.62 17.84 0.79
N HIS A 103 1.88 17.99 1.20
CA HIS A 103 2.85 18.78 0.46
C HIS A 103 3.31 18.06 -0.82
N ARG A 104 3.49 16.74 -0.75
CA ARG A 104 3.96 15.93 -1.88
C ARG A 104 2.85 15.63 -2.91
N CYS A 105 1.61 15.54 -2.45
CA CYS A 105 0.44 15.12 -3.22
C CYS A 105 -0.70 16.15 -3.06
N PRO A 106 -0.61 17.34 -3.66
CA PRO A 106 -1.65 18.36 -3.61
C PRO A 106 -2.99 17.88 -4.19
N GLU A 107 -2.99 16.91 -5.10
CA GLU A 107 -4.22 16.32 -5.66
C GLU A 107 -4.81 15.18 -4.82
N LEU A 108 -4.25 14.89 -3.63
CA LEU A 108 -4.68 13.77 -2.80
C LEU A 108 -6.14 13.91 -2.36
N ARG A 109 -6.98 12.93 -2.72
CA ARG A 109 -8.42 12.92 -2.45
C ARG A 109 -8.82 11.89 -1.41
N ALA A 110 -8.02 10.85 -1.19
CA ALA A 110 -8.29 9.82 -0.19
C ALA A 110 -7.06 9.00 0.19
N ILE A 111 -7.19 8.29 1.32
CA ILE A 111 -6.22 7.33 1.81
C ILE A 111 -6.92 5.97 1.97
N ALA A 112 -6.28 4.90 1.51
CA ALA A 112 -6.77 3.54 1.67
C ALA A 112 -5.78 2.70 2.48
N HIS A 113 -6.24 2.02 3.52
CA HIS A 113 -5.42 1.11 4.29
C HIS A 113 -5.56 -0.32 3.76
N ASN A 114 -4.46 -0.93 3.36
CA ASN A 114 -4.39 -2.32 2.89
C ASN A 114 -4.26 -3.27 4.08
N GLY A 115 -5.40 -3.76 4.58
CA GLY A 115 -5.45 -4.71 5.69
C GLY A 115 -5.76 -4.09 7.05
N GLY A 116 -6.05 -4.97 8.02
CA GLY A 116 -6.48 -4.58 9.36
C GLY A 116 -5.41 -3.83 10.15
N GLU A 117 -4.15 -4.28 10.08
CA GLU A 117 -3.02 -3.68 10.78
C GLU A 117 -2.87 -2.20 10.43
N SER A 118 -2.73 -1.92 9.13
CA SER A 118 -2.67 -0.56 8.60
C SER A 118 -3.88 0.27 9.04
N PHE A 119 -5.09 -0.29 8.93
CA PHE A 119 -6.32 0.44 9.27
C PHE A 119 -6.48 0.78 10.76
N ARG A 120 -5.74 0.13 11.68
CA ARG A 120 -5.73 0.54 13.10
C ARG A 120 -5.31 2.00 13.27
N HIS A 121 -4.56 2.54 12.32
CA HIS A 121 -4.06 3.92 12.30
C HIS A 121 -4.95 4.88 11.51
N ALA A 122 -6.15 4.45 11.10
CA ALA A 122 -7.08 5.28 10.34
C ALA A 122 -7.47 6.58 11.05
N ARG A 123 -7.41 6.64 12.40
CA ARG A 123 -7.67 7.87 13.14
C ARG A 123 -6.63 8.96 12.83
N LEU A 124 -5.36 8.57 12.66
CA LEU A 124 -4.27 9.49 12.33
C LEU A 124 -4.41 10.02 10.91
N THR A 125 -4.73 9.13 9.96
CA THR A 125 -4.91 9.54 8.55
C THR A 125 -6.21 10.32 8.34
N ARG A 126 -7.26 10.09 9.15
CA ARG A 126 -8.48 10.93 9.14
C ARG A 126 -8.23 12.36 9.61
N ALA A 127 -7.19 12.62 10.39
CA ALA A 127 -6.83 13.98 10.79
C ALA A 127 -6.44 14.86 9.59
N PHE A 128 -6.14 14.25 8.43
CA PHE A 128 -5.98 14.98 7.16
C PHE A 128 -7.30 15.46 6.55
N GLY A 129 -8.46 15.27 7.18
CA GLY A 129 -9.74 15.71 6.61
C GLY A 129 -10.09 15.09 5.26
N LEU A 130 -9.44 13.97 4.92
CA LEU A 130 -9.68 13.20 3.70
C LEU A 130 -10.47 11.94 4.04
N PRO A 131 -11.30 11.43 3.10
CA PRO A 131 -11.86 10.10 3.18
C PRO A 131 -10.78 9.03 3.43
N VAL A 132 -11.06 8.14 4.38
CA VAL A 132 -10.18 7.02 4.74
C VAL A 132 -10.93 5.70 4.61
N HIS A 133 -10.35 4.80 3.82
CA HIS A 133 -10.95 3.52 3.46
C HIS A 133 -10.17 2.33 4.00
N ARG A 134 -10.86 1.19 4.13
CA ARG A 134 -10.25 -0.09 4.48
C ARG A 134 -10.39 -1.05 3.31
N LEU A 135 -9.26 -1.54 2.79
CA LEU A 135 -9.20 -2.58 1.79
C LEU A 135 -8.86 -3.94 2.41
N PRO A 136 -9.31 -5.06 1.82
CA PRO A 136 -8.85 -6.38 2.21
C PRO A 136 -7.35 -6.51 1.94
N SER A 137 -6.62 -7.16 2.85
CA SER A 137 -5.18 -7.31 2.70
C SER A 137 -4.82 -8.11 1.44
N THR A 138 -3.84 -7.60 0.68
CA THR A 138 -3.26 -8.30 -0.49
C THR A 138 -2.22 -9.36 -0.12
N SER A 139 -1.85 -9.44 1.16
CA SER A 139 -0.90 -10.44 1.67
C SER A 139 -1.41 -11.87 1.46
N PRO A 140 -0.53 -12.86 1.19
CA PRO A 140 -0.90 -14.26 1.19
C PRO A 140 -1.44 -14.74 2.55
N ALA A 141 -1.10 -14.07 3.65
CA ALA A 141 -1.64 -14.38 4.98
C ALA A 141 -3.17 -14.16 5.09
N ASN A 142 -3.75 -13.34 4.20
CA ASN A 142 -5.20 -13.15 4.11
C ASN A 142 -5.82 -14.19 3.16
N ALA A 143 -5.59 -15.47 3.44
CA ALA A 143 -6.00 -16.60 2.61
C ALA A 143 -7.51 -16.88 2.64
N SER A 144 -8.22 -16.39 3.67
CA SER A 144 -9.68 -16.51 3.77
C SER A 144 -10.44 -15.62 2.78
N TRP A 145 -9.76 -14.71 2.08
CA TRP A 145 -10.33 -13.86 1.03
C TRP A 145 -9.91 -14.36 -0.36
N PRO A 146 -10.85 -14.86 -1.18
CA PRO A 146 -10.60 -15.20 -2.58
C PRO A 146 -10.09 -14.00 -3.38
N PHE A 147 -9.34 -14.27 -4.45
CA PHE A 147 -8.73 -13.24 -5.29
C PHE A 147 -9.80 -12.32 -5.90
N GLU A 148 -10.89 -12.89 -6.41
CA GLU A 148 -12.00 -12.21 -7.06
C GLU A 148 -12.69 -11.23 -6.11
N ARG A 149 -12.82 -11.63 -4.84
CA ARG A 149 -13.38 -10.76 -3.79
C ARG A 149 -12.45 -9.59 -3.46
N LYS A 150 -11.14 -9.81 -3.44
CA LYS A 150 -10.15 -8.72 -3.30
C LYS A 150 -10.23 -7.81 -4.53
N LEU A 151 -10.23 -8.36 -5.72
CA LEU A 151 -10.29 -7.63 -6.99
C LEU A 151 -11.53 -6.71 -7.05
N ALA A 152 -12.70 -7.23 -6.68
CA ALA A 152 -13.94 -6.45 -6.65
C ALA A 152 -13.86 -5.26 -5.68
N ALA A 153 -13.43 -5.50 -4.44
CA ALA A 153 -13.32 -4.45 -3.42
C ALA A 153 -12.29 -3.38 -3.78
N TRP A 154 -11.15 -3.79 -4.34
CA TRP A 154 -10.13 -2.86 -4.83
C TRP A 154 -10.63 -2.07 -6.05
N GLY A 155 -11.27 -2.74 -7.02
CA GLY A 155 -11.80 -2.10 -8.21
C GLY A 155 -12.88 -1.07 -7.90
N GLU A 156 -13.76 -1.34 -6.94
CA GLU A 156 -14.77 -0.38 -6.47
C GLU A 156 -14.13 0.93 -6.00
N LEU A 157 -13.16 0.82 -5.11
CA LEU A 157 -12.49 1.99 -4.56
C LEU A 157 -11.65 2.74 -5.61
N LEU A 158 -10.89 2.00 -6.43
CA LEU A 158 -10.05 2.62 -7.45
C LEU A 158 -10.90 3.38 -8.49
N ARG A 159 -12.07 2.84 -8.87
CA ARG A 159 -13.02 3.53 -9.77
C ARG A 159 -13.58 4.80 -9.13
N GLN A 160 -13.94 4.75 -7.84
CA GLN A 160 -14.45 5.92 -7.11
C GLN A 160 -13.49 7.13 -7.17
N TYR A 161 -12.19 6.89 -7.18
CA TYR A 161 -11.16 7.94 -7.21
C TYR A 161 -10.54 8.18 -8.59
N GLY A 162 -11.08 7.54 -9.64
CA GLY A 162 -10.58 7.67 -11.01
C GLY A 162 -9.13 7.21 -11.17
N VAL A 163 -8.76 6.13 -10.47
CA VAL A 163 -7.43 5.49 -10.52
C VAL A 163 -7.51 4.00 -10.90
N ALA A 164 -8.68 3.56 -11.37
CA ALA A 164 -8.91 2.24 -11.95
C ALA A 164 -8.52 2.20 -13.43
#